data_AF-X1SSC6-F1
#
_entry.id   AF-X1SSC6-F1
#
_cell.length_a   1.000
_cell.length_b   1.000
_cell.length_c   1.000
_cell.angle_alpha   90.00
_cell.angle_beta   90.00
_cell.angle_gamma   90.00
#
_symmetry.space_group_name_H-M   'P 1'
#
loop_
_entity.id
_entity.type
_entity.pdbx_description
1 polymer ?
#
loop_
_entity_poly.entity_id
_entity_poly.type
_entity_poly.pdbx_seq_one_letter_code
_entity_poly.pdbx_strand_id
1 'polypeptide(L)'
;MKETDDLHQMVQNWKESWLTHYSTDGVNEWIYEEFVEEIEIYIIPYIGRLYDINHLTETDCGVFCGRLFGEITDMRRLLGLQDPEDSPLESS
;
A
#
# COMPACT_ATOMS: atom_id res chain seq x y z
N MET A 1 2.17 7.66 -16.57
CA MET A 1 3.26 7.18 -17.45
C MET A 1 3.08 5.68 -17.54
N LYS A 2 3.28 5.03 -18.69
CA LYS A 2 2.98 3.59 -18.82
C LYS A 2 3.60 2.74 -17.70
N GLU A 3 4.85 3.01 -17.35
CA GLU A 3 5.56 2.26 -16.31
C GLU A 3 4.97 2.42 -14.90
N THR A 4 4.61 3.65 -14.50
CA THR A 4 3.92 3.88 -13.21
C THR A 4 2.52 3.27 -13.21
N ASP A 5 1.85 3.24 -14.36
CA ASP A 5 0.53 2.63 -14.48
C ASP A 5 0.63 1.09 -14.38
N ASP A 6 1.66 0.49 -15.01
CA ASP A 6 1.96 -0.95 -14.91
C ASP A 6 2.31 -1.36 -13.47
N LEU A 7 3.12 -0.57 -12.76
CA LEU A 7 3.45 -0.80 -11.34
C LEU A 7 2.22 -0.69 -10.44
N HIS A 8 1.35 0.30 -10.69
CA HIS A 8 0.12 0.47 -9.92
C HIS A 8 -0.81 -0.74 -10.11
N GLN A 9 -0.95 -1.22 -11.35
CA GLN A 9 -1.73 -2.43 -11.64
C GLN A 9 -1.16 -3.67 -10.92
N MET A 10 0.16 -3.80 -10.84
CA MET A 10 0.80 -4.88 -10.08
C MET A 10 0.43 -4.84 -8.59
N VAL A 11 0.46 -3.65 -7.98
CA VAL A 11 0.04 -3.46 -6.57
C VAL A 11 -1.44 -3.80 -6.39
N GLN A 12 -2.31 -3.43 -7.32
CA GLN A 12 -3.74 -3.79 -7.27
C GLN A 12 -3.93 -5.31 -7.34
N ASN A 13 -3.18 -6.00 -8.20
CA ASN A 13 -3.23 -7.46 -8.30
C ASN A 13 -2.75 -8.14 -7.01
N TRP A 14 -1.69 -7.62 -6.36
CA TRP A 14 -1.24 -8.10 -5.06
C TRP A 14 -2.31 -7.88 -3.99
N LYS A 15 -2.93 -6.70 -3.96
CA LYS A 15 -4.03 -6.38 -3.04
C LYS A 15 -5.17 -7.39 -3.16
N GLU A 16 -5.62 -7.66 -4.39
CA GLU A 16 -6.67 -8.66 -4.65
C GLU A 16 -6.26 -10.05 -4.19
N SER A 17 -5.00 -10.46 -4.44
CA SER A 17 -4.46 -11.74 -3.99
C SER A 17 -4.46 -11.85 -2.46
N TRP A 18 -3.98 -10.83 -1.76
CA TRP A 18 -3.94 -10.79 -0.30
C TRP A 18 -5.34 -10.83 0.32
N LEU A 19 -6.30 -10.12 -0.27
CA LEU A 19 -7.71 -10.15 0.19
C LEU A 19 -8.35 -11.54 0.09
N THR A 20 -7.81 -12.48 -0.71
CA THR A 20 -8.31 -13.86 -0.72
C THR A 20 -8.04 -14.62 0.59
N HIS A 21 -7.12 -14.12 1.42
CA HIS A 21 -6.81 -14.68 2.74
C HIS A 21 -7.69 -14.09 3.85
N TYR A 22 -8.58 -13.14 3.54
CA TYR A 22 -9.48 -12.52 4.51
C TYR A 22 -10.32 -13.56 5.27
N SER A 23 -10.39 -13.39 6.58
CA SER A 23 -11.22 -14.21 7.46
C SER A 23 -12.29 -13.37 8.17
N THR A 24 -13.53 -13.85 8.19
CA THR A 24 -14.61 -13.22 8.96
C THR A 24 -14.51 -13.46 10.45
N ASP A 25 -13.81 -14.53 10.85
CA ASP A 25 -13.74 -15.00 12.25
C ASP A 25 -12.33 -14.89 12.84
N GLY A 26 -11.37 -14.34 12.08
CA GLY A 26 -9.95 -14.31 12.41
C GLY A 26 -9.35 -12.90 12.44
N VAL A 27 -8.09 -12.82 12.86
CA VAL A 27 -7.30 -11.58 12.83
C VAL A 27 -6.77 -11.36 11.41
N ASN A 28 -7.05 -10.18 10.85
CA ASN A 28 -6.68 -9.83 9.47
C ASN A 28 -5.49 -8.84 9.38
N GLU A 29 -4.96 -8.35 10.51
CA GLU A 29 -3.87 -7.35 10.57
C GLU A 29 -2.64 -7.79 9.76
N TRP A 30 -2.24 -9.06 9.87
CA TRP A 30 -1.07 -9.60 9.17
C TRP A 30 -1.20 -9.49 7.64
N ILE A 31 -2.42 -9.53 7.09
CA ILE A 31 -2.64 -9.37 5.64
C ILE A 31 -2.27 -7.94 5.22
N TYR A 32 -2.60 -6.96 6.05
CA TYR A 32 -2.22 -5.57 5.83
C TYR A 32 -0.71 -5.39 5.96
N GLU A 33 -0.10 -5.95 7.01
CA GLU A 33 1.34 -5.85 7.27
C GLU A 33 2.15 -6.41 6.09
N GLU A 34 1.85 -7.62 5.62
CA GLU A 34 2.55 -8.26 4.50
C GLU A 34 2.37 -7.46 3.19
N PHE A 35 1.16 -6.97 2.92
CA PHE A 35 0.90 -6.14 1.74
C PHE A 35 1.72 -4.84 1.73
N VAL A 36 1.80 -4.17 2.88
CA VAL A 36 2.60 -2.93 3.03
C VAL A 36 4.08 -3.25 2.90
N GLU A 37 4.55 -4.34 3.52
CA GLU A 37 5.95 -4.76 3.46
C GLU A 37 6.39 -5.04 2.02
N GLU A 38 5.58 -5.71 1.20
CA GLU A 38 5.89 -5.91 -0.23
C GLU A 38 6.02 -4.59 -1.00
N ILE A 39 5.16 -3.59 -0.72
CA ILE A 39 5.27 -2.27 -1.33
C ILE A 39 6.57 -1.58 -0.93
N GLU A 40 6.92 -1.61 0.35
CA GLU A 40 8.14 -0.97 0.88
C GLU A 40 9.40 -1.64 0.35
N ILE A 41 9.43 -2.97 0.22
CA ILE A 41 10.59 -3.71 -0.26
C ILE A 41 10.77 -3.59 -1.78
N TYR A 42 9.69 -3.65 -2.55
CA TYR A 42 9.80 -3.76 -4.02
C TYR A 42 9.47 -2.47 -4.75
N ILE A 43 8.40 -1.78 -4.38
CA ILE A 43 7.88 -0.65 -5.16
C ILE A 43 8.65 0.63 -4.84
N ILE A 44 8.79 0.96 -3.56
CA ILE A 44 9.43 2.22 -3.14
C ILE A 44 10.87 2.33 -3.67
N PRO A 45 11.73 1.30 -3.59
CA PRO A 45 13.09 1.38 -4.14
C PRO A 45 13.11 1.46 -5.67
N TYR A 46 12.12 0.87 -6.35
CA TYR A 46 12.02 0.95 -7.80
C TYR A 46 11.68 2.38 -8.25
N ILE A 47 10.70 3.02 -7.61
CA ILE A 47 10.35 4.42 -7.88
C ILE A 47 11.51 5.35 -7.54
N GLY A 48 12.19 5.12 -6.42
CA GLY A 48 13.40 5.88 -6.06
C GLY A 48 14.46 5.81 -7.16
N ARG A 49 14.74 4.61 -7.70
CA ARG A 49 15.67 4.46 -8.82
C ARG A 49 15.21 5.21 -10.06
N LEU A 50 13.94 5.13 -10.44
CA LEU A 50 13.40 5.85 -11.61
C LEU A 50 13.52 7.37 -11.46
N TYR A 51 13.34 7.87 -10.25
CA TYR A 51 13.59 9.28 -9.93
C TYR A 51 15.07 9.63 -10.07
N ASP A 52 15.97 8.84 -9.46
CA ASP A 52 17.42 9.09 -9.49
C ASP A 52 18.00 9.14 -10.90
N ILE A 53 17.45 8.34 -11.83
CA ILE A 53 17.88 8.32 -13.24
C ILE A 53 17.12 9.33 -14.12
N ASN A 54 16.34 10.24 -13.52
CA ASN A 54 15.52 11.27 -14.18
C ASN A 54 14.45 10.71 -15.14
N HIS A 55 14.01 9.47 -14.93
CA HIS A 55 12.88 8.88 -15.65
C HIS A 55 11.54 9.37 -15.09
N LEU A 56 11.49 9.74 -13.81
CA LEU A 56 10.35 10.37 -13.15
C LEU A 56 10.74 11.75 -12.62
N THR A 57 9.80 12.69 -12.71
CA THR A 57 9.91 13.97 -12.00
C THR A 57 9.42 13.84 -10.56
N GLU A 58 9.75 14.83 -9.72
CA GLU A 58 9.20 14.91 -8.36
C GLU A 58 7.66 14.90 -8.36
N THR A 59 7.04 15.59 -9.33
CA THR A 59 5.59 15.58 -9.53
C THR A 59 5.07 14.19 -9.85
N ASP A 60 5.74 13.44 -10.73
CA ASP A 60 5.33 12.08 -11.08
C ASP A 60 5.43 11.15 -9.86
N CYS A 61 6.50 11.27 -9.08
CA CYS A 61 6.66 10.54 -7.83
C CYS A 61 5.55 10.89 -6.83
N GLY A 62 5.22 12.18 -6.66
CA GLY A 62 4.14 12.61 -5.78
C GLY A 62 2.78 12.03 -6.19
N VAL A 63 2.46 12.05 -7.50
CA VAL A 63 1.23 11.45 -8.03
C VAL A 63 1.21 9.95 -7.79
N PHE A 64 2.31 9.25 -8.03
CA PHE A 64 2.38 7.80 -7.85
C PHE A 64 2.31 7.40 -6.37
N CYS A 65 3.04 8.08 -5.48
CA CYS A 65 2.96 7.86 -4.03
C CYS A 65 1.54 8.11 -3.50
N GLY A 66 0.82 9.10 -4.03
CA GLY A 66 -0.59 9.32 -3.71
C GLY A 66 -1.49 8.14 -4.08
N ARG A 67 -1.25 7.49 -5.22
CA ARG A 67 -1.97 6.27 -5.62
C ARG A 67 -1.64 5.10 -4.69
N LEU A 68 -0.35 4.87 -4.39
CA LEU A 68 0.07 3.82 -3.45
C LEU A 68 -0.56 4.01 -2.07
N PHE A 69 -0.53 5.23 -1.54
CA PHE A 69 -1.16 5.54 -0.26
C PHE A 69 -2.68 5.26 -0.30
N GLY A 70 -3.33 5.55 -1.42
CA GLY A 70 -4.72 5.20 -1.66
C GLY A 70 -4.97 3.68 -1.60
N GLU A 71 -4.12 2.87 -2.22
CA GLU A 71 -4.24 1.40 -2.17
C GLU A 71 -4.00 0.84 -0.75
N ILE A 72 -3.02 1.36 -0.02
CA ILE A 72 -2.74 0.98 1.38
C ILE A 72 -3.93 1.34 2.28
N THR A 73 -4.46 2.55 2.16
CA THR A 73 -5.62 3.00 2.93
C THR A 73 -6.86 2.16 2.61
N ASP A 74 -7.08 1.86 1.33
CA ASP A 74 -8.19 1.03 0.91
C ASP A 74 -8.07 -0.41 1.44
N MET A 75 -6.87 -1.00 1.44
CA MET A 75 -6.62 -2.31 2.04
C MET A 75 -6.98 -2.34 3.53
N ARG A 76 -6.51 -1.35 4.31
CA ARG A 76 -6.83 -1.22 5.73
C ARG A 76 -8.34 -1.20 5.97
N ARG A 77 -9.05 -0.39 5.18
CA ARG A 77 -10.51 -0.26 5.21
C ARG A 77 -11.22 -1.56 4.87
N LEU A 78 -10.79 -2.26 3.81
CA LEU A 78 -11.39 -3.52 3.37
C LEU A 78 -11.22 -4.65 4.40
N LEU A 79 -10.12 -4.63 5.16
CA LEU A 79 -9.86 -5.57 6.24
C LEU A 79 -10.56 -5.18 7.56
N GLY A 80 -11.23 -4.02 7.60
CA GLY A 80 -11.95 -3.53 8.79
C GLY A 80 -11.03 -3.14 9.94
N LEU A 81 -9.76 -2.82 9.66
CA LEU A 81 -8.80 -2.42 10.69
C LEU A 81 -9.05 -0.98 11.11
N GLN A 82 -9.12 -0.73 12.42
CA GLN A 82 -9.29 0.63 12.96
C GLN A 82 -8.06 1.48 12.66
N ASP A 83 -8.24 2.78 12.44
CA ASP A 83 -7.12 3.70 12.37
C ASP A 83 -6.36 3.74 13.72
N PRO A 84 -5.03 3.95 13.73
CA PRO A 84 -4.25 3.92 14.97
C PRO A 84 -4.72 4.98 15.98
N GLU A 85 -5.32 6.07 15.50
CA GLU A 85 -5.82 7.20 16.31
C GLU A 85 -7.16 6.93 17.02
N ASP A 86 -7.88 5.85 16.68
CA ASP A 86 -9.13 5.46 17.33
C ASP A 86 -8.94 4.45 18.48
N SER A 87 -7.70 4.10 18.82
CA SER A 87 -7.43 3.36 20.05
C SER A 87 -7.82 4.25 21.24
N PRO A 88 -8.79 3.85 22.10
CA PRO A 88 -9.11 4.61 23.29
C PRO A 88 -7.82 4.73 24.09
N LEU A 89 -7.39 5.97 24.38
CA LEU A 89 -6.37 6.24 25.37
C LEU A 89 -6.73 5.41 26.61
N GLU A 90 -5.98 4.33 26.85
CA GLU A 90 -6.10 3.56 28.09
C GLU A 90 -5.82 4.55 29.21
N SER A 91 -6.90 5.04 29.80
CA SER A 91 -6.87 5.92 30.95
C SER A 91 -6.49 5.02 32.13
N SER A 92 -5.19 4.93 32.40
CA SER A 92 -4.64 4.40 33.64
C SER A 92 -4.10 5.53 34.51
#